data_AF-A0A957W1U7-F1
#
_entry.id   AF-A0A957W1U7-F1
#
_cell.length_a   1.000
_cell.length_b   1.000
_cell.length_c   1.000
_cell.angle_alpha   90.00
_cell.angle_beta   90.00
_cell.angle_gamma   90.00
#
_symmetry.space_group_name_H-M   'P 1'
#
loop_
_entity.id
_entity.type
_entity.pdbx_description
1 polymer ?
#
loop_
_entity_poly.entity_id
_entity_poly.type
_entity_poly.pdbx_seq_one_letter_code
_entity_poly.pdbx_strand_id
1 'polypeptide(L)'
;MSTLLIDTSALFALNYIRDNHHADAVAYFRSLAGRMKPIVTEWVFIETMSLMKARLNPQQAITFGRQLKASNAFYALILTDEDKQTTWDIFERYDD
;
A
#
# COMPACT_ATOMS: atom_id res chain seq x y z
N MET A 1 20.05 -4.98 1.03
CA MET A 1 18.80 -4.71 0.29
C MET A 1 17.86 -4.02 1.28
N SER A 2 17.51 -2.76 1.02
CA SER A 2 16.73 -1.97 1.98
C SER A 2 15.23 -2.18 1.77
N THR A 3 14.45 -1.98 2.82
CA THR A 3 12.99 -2.09 2.79
C THR A 3 12.37 -0.75 2.44
N LEU A 4 11.21 -0.78 1.78
CA LEU A 4 10.39 0.40 1.51
C LEU A 4 8.98 0.10 1.98
N LEU A 5 8.51 0.81 3.02
CA LEU A 5 7.12 0.74 3.43
C LEU A 5 6.27 1.49 2.42
N ILE A 6 5.24 0.83 1.89
CA ILE A 6 4.34 1.40 0.89
C ILE A 6 3.08 1.89 1.60
N ASP A 7 2.70 3.13 1.32
CA ASP A 7 1.46 3.74 1.77
C ASP A 7 0.28 3.46 0.81
N THR A 8 -0.95 3.63 1.30
CA THR A 8 -2.19 3.46 0.54
C THR A 8 -2.22 4.35 -0.71
N SER A 9 -1.79 5.61 -0.58
CA SER A 9 -1.79 6.56 -1.70
C SER A 9 -0.91 6.09 -2.87
N ALA A 10 0.27 5.55 -2.57
CA ALA A 10 1.20 5.01 -3.57
C ALA A 10 0.63 3.77 -4.27
N LEU A 11 -0.02 2.86 -3.53
CA LEU A 11 -0.69 1.69 -4.12
C LEU A 11 -1.87 2.11 -5.00
N PHE A 12 -2.66 3.10 -4.57
CA PHE A 12 -3.77 3.62 -5.35
C PHE A 12 -3.29 4.25 -6.67
N ALA A 13 -2.33 5.18 -6.60
CA ALA A 13 -1.77 5.83 -7.78
C ALA A 13 -1.14 4.83 -8.75
N LEU A 14 -0.42 3.81 -8.25
CA LEU A 14 0.19 2.77 -9.08
C LEU A 14 -0.84 1.97 -9.90
N ASN A 15 -2.07 1.82 -9.39
CA ASN A 15 -3.07 0.90 -9.95
C ASN A 15 -4.27 1.59 -10.58
N TYR A 16 -4.43 2.90 -10.38
CA TYR A 16 -5.48 3.69 -11.01
C TYR A 16 -4.89 4.57 -12.13
N ILE A 17 -5.10 4.15 -13.39
CA ILE A 17 -4.49 4.81 -14.56
C ILE A 17 -4.90 6.28 -14.76
N ARG A 18 -6.03 6.70 -14.16
CA ARG A 18 -6.50 8.10 -14.21
C ARG A 18 -6.09 8.92 -12.99
N ASP A 19 -5.30 8.35 -12.09
CA ASP A 19 -4.68 9.10 -11.01
C ASP A 19 -3.64 10.07 -11.60
N ASN A 20 -3.62 11.32 -11.10
CA ASN A 20 -2.68 12.33 -11.57
C ASN A 20 -1.21 11.93 -11.33
N HIS A 21 -0.96 11.07 -10.34
CA HIS A 21 0.36 10.57 -9.99
C HIS A 21 0.65 9.18 -10.55
N HIS A 22 -0.20 8.63 -11.41
CA HIS A 22 -0.02 7.27 -11.94
C HIS A 22 1.32 7.08 -12.65
N ALA A 23 1.68 8.02 -13.53
CA ALA A 23 2.93 7.95 -14.28
C ALA A 23 4.17 7.99 -13.36
N ASP A 24 4.14 8.88 -12.36
CA ASP A 24 5.22 9.03 -11.38
C ASP A 24 5.36 7.79 -10.50
N ALA A 25 4.24 7.24 -10.02
CA ALA A 25 4.22 6.00 -9.24
C ALA A 25 4.81 4.84 -10.04
N VAL A 26 4.39 4.65 -11.29
CA VAL A 26 4.93 3.58 -12.17
C VAL A 26 6.43 3.77 -12.39
N ALA A 27 6.88 4.99 -12.70
CA ALA A 27 8.30 5.28 -12.93
C ALA A 27 9.13 5.01 -11.67
N TYR A 28 8.64 5.44 -10.50
CA TYR A 28 9.29 5.23 -9.23
C TYR A 28 9.41 3.74 -8.91
N PHE A 29 8.31 2.97 -8.94
CA PHE A 29 8.34 1.53 -8.66
C PHE A 29 9.26 0.76 -9.61
N ARG A 30 9.31 1.12 -10.91
CA ARG A 30 10.26 0.54 -11.86
C ARG A 30 11.71 0.84 -11.49
N SER A 31 12.01 2.05 -11.03
CA SER A 31 13.35 2.45 -10.60
C SER A 31 13.87 1.68 -9.39
N LEU A 32 12.95 1.13 -8.58
CA LEU A 32 13.25 0.38 -7.35
C LEU A 32 13.37 -1.13 -7.58
N ALA A 33 12.97 -1.63 -8.76
CA ALA A 33 12.96 -3.06 -9.07
C ALA A 33 14.35 -3.68 -8.85
N GLY A 34 14.40 -4.73 -8.02
CA GLY A 34 15.63 -5.44 -7.66
C GLY A 34 16.55 -4.70 -6.68
N ARG A 35 16.22 -3.46 -6.28
CA ARG A 35 17.04 -2.66 -5.34
C ARG A 35 16.43 -2.61 -3.94
N MET A 36 15.11 -2.59 -3.87
CA MET A 36 14.35 -2.46 -2.64
C MET A 36 13.38 -3.62 -2.46
N LYS A 37 12.99 -3.86 -1.21
CA LYS A 37 11.94 -4.79 -0.83
C LYS A 37 10.67 -4.00 -0.43
N PRO A 38 9.66 -3.88 -1.31
CA PRO A 38 8.40 -3.20 -0.99
C PRO A 38 7.63 -3.97 0.08
N ILE A 39 7.24 -3.29 1.16
CA ILE A 39 6.48 -3.86 2.27
C ILE A 39 5.11 -3.18 2.34
N VAL A 40 4.06 -3.97 2.53
CA VAL A 40 2.69 -3.51 2.73
C VAL A 40 2.17 -4.11 4.03
N THR A 41 1.61 -3.29 4.92
CA THR A 41 0.97 -3.80 6.14
C THR A 41 -0.46 -4.27 5.84
N GLU A 42 -1.02 -5.08 6.73
CA GLU A 42 -2.43 -5.48 6.64
C GLU A 42 -3.38 -4.27 6.65
N TRP A 43 -3.02 -3.20 7.38
CA TRP A 43 -3.82 -1.98 7.47
C TRP A 43 -3.81 -1.18 6.16
N VAL A 44 -2.63 -0.98 5.56
CA VAL A 44 -2.50 -0.35 4.23
C VAL A 44 -3.26 -1.16 3.18
N PHE A 45 -3.17 -2.50 3.24
CA PHE A 45 -3.94 -3.35 2.34
C PHE A 45 -5.46 -3.14 2.51
N ILE A 46 -5.97 -3.18 3.74
CA ILE A 46 -7.41 -2.98 4.03
C ILE A 46 -7.89 -1.61 3.56
N GLU A 47 -7.12 -0.55 3.86
CA GLU A 47 -7.45 0.81 3.46
C GLU A 47 -7.43 0.96 1.94
N THR A 48 -6.39 0.45 1.26
CA THR A 48 -6.31 0.47 -0.21
C THR A 48 -7.50 -0.22 -0.85
N MET A 49 -7.90 -1.40 -0.35
CA MET A 49 -9.07 -2.13 -0.86
C MET A 49 -10.37 -1.35 -0.63
N SER A 50 -10.49 -0.67 0.51
CA SER A 50 -11.65 0.15 0.85
C SER A 50 -11.72 1.40 -0.03
N LEU A 51 -10.59 2.08 -0.23
CA LEU A 51 -10.46 3.24 -1.11
C LEU A 51 -10.77 2.88 -2.56
N MET A 52 -10.20 1.78 -3.07
CA MET A 52 -10.48 1.28 -4.42
C MET A 52 -11.96 0.97 -4.62
N LYS A 53 -12.60 0.30 -3.64
CA LYS A 53 -14.03 0.01 -3.70
C LYS A 53 -14.88 1.27 -3.70
N ALA A 54 -14.49 2.30 -2.93
CA ALA A 54 -15.23 3.55 -2.80
C ALA A 54 -15.06 4.49 -4.00
N ARG A 55 -13.84 4.58 -4.57
CA ARG A 55 -13.53 5.48 -5.69
C ARG A 55 -13.79 4.88 -7.06
N LEU A 56 -13.74 3.55 -7.16
CA LEU A 56 -13.92 2.82 -8.41
C LEU A 56 -15.20 1.99 -8.36
N ASN A 57 -15.10 0.68 -8.62
CA ASN A 57 -16.17 -0.27 -8.44
C ASN A 57 -15.67 -1.55 -7.75
N PRO A 58 -16.58 -2.35 -7.14
CA PRO A 58 -16.21 -3.56 -6.42
C PRO A 58 -15.39 -4.57 -7.25
N GLN A 59 -15.66 -4.69 -8.56
CA GLN A 59 -14.98 -5.66 -9.41
C GLN A 59 -13.51 -5.28 -9.64
N GLN A 60 -13.23 -3.99 -9.85
CA GLN A 60 -11.87 -3.48 -9.96
C GLN A 60 -11.10 -3.64 -8.65
N ALA A 61 -11.73 -3.33 -7.52
CA ALA A 61 -11.12 -3.54 -6.20
C ALA A 61 -10.74 -5.02 -5.98
N ILE A 62 -11.66 -5.96 -6.25
CA ILE A 62 -11.38 -7.40 -6.12
C ILE A 62 -10.24 -7.84 -7.03
N THR A 63 -10.22 -7.37 -8.28
CA THR A 63 -9.17 -7.71 -9.25
C THR A 63 -7.80 -7.23 -8.76
N PHE A 64 -7.74 -5.98 -8.28
CA PHE A 64 -6.53 -5.43 -7.67
C PHE A 64 -6.07 -6.24 -6.45
N GLY A 65 -6.97 -6.53 -5.52
CA GLY A 65 -6.64 -7.33 -4.32
C GLY A 65 -6.12 -8.72 -4.66
N ARG A 66 -6.65 -9.37 -5.71
CA ARG A 66 -6.13 -10.65 -6.21
C ARG A 66 -4.73 -10.52 -6.78
N GLN A 67 -4.47 -9.49 -7.58
CA GLN A 67 -3.15 -9.24 -8.16
C GLN A 67 -2.12 -8.95 -7.08
N LEU A 68 -2.44 -8.09 -6.11
CA LEU A 68 -1.54 -7.74 -5.01
C LEU A 68 -1.20 -8.97 -4.15
N LYS A 69 -2.20 -9.80 -3.82
CA LYS A 69 -1.99 -11.03 -3.03
C LYS A 69 -1.23 -12.12 -3.79
N ALA A 70 -1.34 -12.17 -5.11
CA ALA A 70 -0.63 -13.13 -5.95
C ALA A 70 0.78 -12.64 -6.37
N SER A 71 1.08 -11.36 -6.13
CA SER A 71 2.33 -10.74 -6.55
C SER A 71 3.47 -11.09 -5.59
N ASN A 72 4.62 -11.46 -6.14
CA ASN A 72 5.88 -11.58 -5.39
C ASN A 72 6.62 -10.23 -5.29
N ALA A 73 6.06 -9.15 -5.83
CA ALA A 73 6.68 -7.82 -5.80
C ALA A 73 6.48 -7.09 -4.47
N PHE A 74 5.48 -7.50 -3.68
CA PHE A 74 5.15 -6.89 -2.39
C PHE A 74 5.20 -7.94 -1.29
N TYR A 75 5.71 -7.53 -0.12
CA TYR A 75 5.81 -8.38 1.05
C TYR A 75 4.83 -7.90 2.10
N ALA A 76 3.94 -8.80 2.53
CA ALA A 76 3.03 -8.51 3.64
C ALA A 76 3.81 -8.48 4.96
N LEU A 77 3.60 -7.42 5.73
CA LEU A 77 4.01 -7.33 7.14
C LEU A 77 2.74 -7.34 7.98
N ILE A 78 2.67 -8.24 8.96
CA ILE A 78 1.57 -8.28 9.93
C ILE A 78 2.06 -7.65 11.21
N LEU A 79 1.35 -6.66 11.73
CA LEU A 79 1.72 -5.97 12.95
C LEU A 79 1.47 -6.86 14.17
N THR A 80 2.43 -6.84 15.09
CA THR A 80 2.29 -7.44 16.41
C THR A 80 1.40 -6.57 17.30
N ASP A 81 1.03 -7.09 18.47
CA ASP A 81 0.25 -6.30 19.42
C ASP A 81 1.10 -5.15 20.04
N GLU A 82 2.41 -5.34 20.14
CA GLU A 82 3.34 -4.27 20.54
C GLU A 82 3.42 -3.15 19.50
N ASP A 83 3.45 -3.50 18.20
CA ASP A 83 3.40 -2.51 17.11
C ASP A 83 2.10 -1.70 17.16
N LYS A 84 0.97 -2.37 17.43
CA LYS A 84 -0.35 -1.72 17.53
C LYS A 84 -0.43 -0.78 18.74
N GLN A 85 0.10 -1.20 19.90
CA GLN A 85 0.17 -0.33 21.07
C GLN A 85 1.05 0.89 20.80
N THR A 86 2.23 0.69 20.21
CA THR A 86 3.13 1.80 19.85
C THR A 86 2.48 2.74 18.84
N THR A 87 1.70 2.20 17.90
CA THR A 87 0.90 3.00 16.96
C THR A 87 -0.11 3.87 17.71
N TRP A 88 -0.82 3.31 18.70
CA TRP A 88 -1.76 4.07 19.53
C TRP A 88 -1.07 5.18 20.31
N ASP A 89 0.06 4.90 20.95
CA ASP A 89 0.82 5.90 21.70
C ASP A 89 1.29 7.07 20.80
N ILE A 90 1.66 6.76 19.55
CA ILE A 90 1.97 7.78 18.53
C ILE A 90 0.72 8.59 18.19
N PHE A 91 -0.42 7.92 17.99
CA PHE A 91 -1.68 8.56 17.63
C PHE A 91 -2.21 9.49 18.73
N GLU A 92 -1.99 9.16 20.01
CA GLU A 92 -2.32 10.04 21.14
C GLU A 92 -1.38 11.24 21.25
N ARG A 93 -0.17 11.14 20.71
CA ARG A 93 0.87 12.15 20.85
C ARG A 93 0.78 13.27 19.80
N TYR A 94 0.35 12.95 18.58
CA TYR A 94 0.31 13.88 17.46
C TYR A 94 -1.14 14.24 17.11
N ASP A 95 -1.42 15.54 16.92
CA ASP A 95 -2.76 16.11 16.73
C ASP A 95 -2.98 16.73 15.34
N ASP A 96 -2.05 16.48 14.41
CA ASP A 96 -2.06 17.00 13.04
C ASP A 96 -3.08 16.32 12.10
#